data_AF-A0A4R5A3C9-F1
#
_entry.id   AF-A0A4R5A3C9-F1
#
_cell.length_a   1.000
_cell.length_b   1.000
_cell.length_c   1.000
_cell.angle_alpha   90.00
_cell.angle_beta   90.00
_cell.angle_gamma   90.00
#
_symmetry.space_group_name_H-M   'P 1'
#
loop_
_entity.id
_entity.type
_entity.pdbx_description
1 polymer ?
#
loop_
_entity_poly.entity_id
_entity_poly.type
_entity_poly.pdbx_seq_one_letter_code
_entity_poly.pdbx_strand_id
1 'polypeptide(L)'
;MSDRFDGTEHPHAYSRLFELGNALEMRRFETSLGARAVLVVQRGDATGRVQSITCTPRPDDGGRLWFYSLGEPIAQADQVIDAAVIIAADLAPSDVTTGDDS
;
A
#
# COMPACT_ATOMS: atom_id res chain seq x y z
N MET A 1 -0.54 26.17 -7.80
CA MET A 1 -1.88 25.71 -8.16
C MET A 1 -2.09 24.42 -7.41
N SER A 2 -2.84 24.46 -6.29
CA SER A 2 -3.10 23.28 -5.48
C SER A 2 -4.11 22.42 -6.24
N ASP A 3 -3.59 21.36 -6.84
CA ASP A 3 -4.34 20.30 -7.50
C ASP A 3 -5.24 19.64 -6.44
N ARG A 4 -6.45 20.20 -6.26
CA ARG A 4 -7.53 19.61 -5.46
C ARG A 4 -8.01 18.39 -6.24
N PHE A 5 -7.25 17.31 -6.21
CA PHE A 5 -7.70 16.01 -6.66
C PHE A 5 -8.73 15.52 -5.65
N ASP A 6 -10.00 15.75 -5.93
CA ASP A 6 -11.13 15.50 -5.01
C ASP A 6 -11.54 14.01 -4.97
N GLY A 7 -10.64 13.10 -5.35
CA GLY A 7 -10.83 11.63 -5.32
C GLY A 7 -11.92 11.08 -6.25
N THR A 8 -12.68 11.94 -6.92
CA THR A 8 -13.89 11.61 -7.68
C THR A 8 -13.63 11.14 -9.11
N GLU A 9 -12.42 11.34 -9.65
CA GLU A 9 -12.09 11.00 -11.05
C GLU A 9 -11.83 9.49 -11.27
N HIS A 10 -11.58 8.73 -10.22
CA HIS A 10 -11.39 7.27 -10.29
C HIS A 10 -12.10 6.54 -9.15
N PRO A 11 -13.45 6.48 -9.17
CA PRO A 11 -14.23 5.82 -8.11
C PRO A 11 -13.79 4.37 -7.88
N HIS A 12 -13.34 3.68 -8.93
CA HIS A 12 -12.81 2.33 -8.84
C HIS A 12 -11.46 2.28 -8.10
N ALA A 13 -10.49 3.15 -8.43
CA ALA A 13 -9.18 3.15 -7.77
C ALA A 13 -9.29 3.58 -6.30
N TYR A 14 -10.12 4.58 -6.00
CA TYR A 14 -10.36 5.02 -4.62
C TYR A 14 -11.01 3.91 -3.77
N SER A 15 -12.02 3.23 -4.32
CA SER A 15 -12.67 2.10 -3.63
C SER A 15 -11.67 0.98 -3.33
N ARG A 16 -10.77 0.66 -4.28
CA ARG A 16 -9.73 -0.36 -4.07
C ARG A 16 -8.69 0.04 -3.02
N LEU A 17 -8.27 1.31 -3.00
CA LEU A 17 -7.37 1.82 -1.96
C LEU A 17 -8.03 1.80 -0.58
N PHE A 18 -9.33 2.11 -0.49
CA PHE A 18 -10.09 2.02 0.75
C PHE A 18 -10.23 0.57 1.24
N GLU A 19 -10.54 -0.37 0.35
CA GLU A 19 -10.57 -1.81 0.67
C GLU A 19 -9.21 -2.30 1.19
N LEU A 20 -8.11 -1.87 0.55
CA LEU A 20 -6.75 -2.18 0.98
C LEU A 20 -6.44 -1.60 2.36
N GLY A 21 -6.81 -0.33 2.59
CA GLY A 21 -6.68 0.32 3.90
C GLY A 21 -7.38 -0.47 5.00
N ASN A 22 -8.65 -0.84 4.80
CA ASN A 22 -9.40 -1.65 5.76
C ASN A 22 -8.74 -3.02 6.03
N ALA A 23 -8.25 -3.69 4.99
CA ALA A 23 -7.58 -4.98 5.14
C ALA A 23 -6.29 -4.89 5.98
N LEU A 24 -5.58 -3.77 5.90
CA LEU A 24 -4.37 -3.48 6.67
C LEU A 24 -4.70 -3.02 8.11
N GLU A 25 -5.77 -2.25 8.31
CA GLU A 25 -6.24 -1.88 9.64
C GLU A 25 -6.67 -3.10 10.46
N MET A 26 -7.33 -4.08 9.84
CA MET A 26 -7.65 -5.37 10.47
C MET A 26 -6.39 -6.12 10.92
N ARG A 27 -5.25 -5.89 10.25
CA ARG A 27 -3.93 -6.45 10.58
C ARG A 27 -3.13 -5.57 11.56
N ARG A 28 -3.77 -4.57 12.19
CA ARG A 28 -3.18 -3.63 13.16
C ARG A 28 -2.17 -2.63 12.57
N PHE A 29 -2.18 -2.42 11.26
CA PHE A 29 -1.45 -1.31 10.65
C PHE A 29 -2.26 -0.01 10.74
N GLU A 30 -1.58 1.12 10.83
CA GLU A 30 -2.20 2.42 10.74
C GLU A 30 -2.22 2.83 9.26
N THR A 31 -3.39 3.21 8.74
CA THR A 31 -3.51 3.61 7.34
C THR A 31 -4.05 5.02 7.23
N SER A 32 -3.52 5.77 6.27
CA SER A 32 -3.98 7.12 5.94
C SER A 32 -4.28 7.16 4.46
N LEU A 33 -5.58 7.17 4.13
CA LEU A 33 -6.05 7.21 2.77
C LEU A 33 -5.97 8.65 2.23
N GLY A 34 -5.13 8.83 1.21
CA GLY A 34 -5.09 10.04 0.40
C GLY A 34 -5.91 9.92 -0.88
N ALA A 35 -5.90 10.98 -1.70
CA ALA A 35 -6.68 11.03 -2.94
C ALA A 35 -6.21 10.03 -4.02
N ARG A 36 -4.93 9.66 -4.03
CA ARG A 36 -4.31 8.81 -5.08
C ARG A 36 -3.44 7.68 -4.52
N ALA A 37 -3.29 7.64 -3.21
CA ALA A 37 -2.41 6.72 -2.51
C ALA A 37 -2.96 6.44 -1.11
N VAL A 38 -2.64 5.27 -0.56
CA VAL A 38 -2.78 4.98 0.86
C VAL A 38 -1.39 4.90 1.48
N LEU A 39 -1.18 5.66 2.55
CA LEU A 39 0.02 5.55 3.37
C LEU A 39 -0.23 4.51 4.46
N VAL A 40 0.71 3.60 4.64
CA VAL A 40 0.63 2.52 5.61
C VAL A 40 1.80 2.69 6.57
N VAL A 41 1.51 2.72 7.85
CA VAL A 41 2.49 2.87 8.93
C VAL A 41 2.37 1.68 9.87
N GLN A 42 3.50 1.05 10.18
CA GLN A 42 3.52 0.00 11.19
C GLN A 42 3.49 0.63 12.59
N ARG A 43 2.46 0.26 13.37
CA ARG A 43 2.28 0.79 14.72
C ARG A 43 3.29 0.16 15.68
N GLY A 44 4.05 1.00 16.39
CA GLY A 44 5.01 0.56 17.41
C GLY A 44 6.41 0.27 16.88
N ASP A 45 6.66 0.46 15.59
CA ASP A 45 8.00 0.40 15.03
C ASP A 45 8.74 1.72 15.31
N ALA A 46 9.90 1.63 15.97
CA ALA A 46 10.71 2.80 16.32
C ALA A 46 11.35 3.47 15.09
N THR A 47 11.43 2.76 13.96
CA THR A 47 11.96 3.32 12.70
C THR A 47 10.89 4.06 11.89
N GLY A 48 9.60 3.91 12.24
CA GLY A 48 8.52 4.65 11.62
C GLY A 48 8.40 4.38 10.12
N ARG A 49 8.61 3.13 9.68
CA ARG A 49 8.50 2.76 8.27
C ARG A 49 7.11 3.11 7.73
N VAL A 50 7.10 4.06 6.80
CA VAL A 50 5.91 4.47 6.05
C VAL A 50 6.02 3.89 4.65
N GLN A 51 5.00 3.15 4.23
CA GLN A 51 4.89 2.66 2.87
C GLN A 51 3.77 3.37 2.13
N SER A 52 4.10 3.93 0.97
CA SER A 52 3.13 4.60 0.09
C SER A 52 2.68 3.65 -0.99
N ILE A 53 1.38 3.36 -1.01
CA ILE A 53 0.76 2.48 -1.99
C ILE A 53 -0.12 3.31 -2.92
N THR A 54 0.08 3.17 -4.22
CA THR A 54 -0.75 3.81 -5.24
C THR A 54 -1.56 2.79 -6.01
N CYS A 55 -2.68 3.20 -6.58
CA CYS A 55 -3.48 2.37 -7.48
C CYS A 55 -3.57 3.07 -8.84
N THR A 56 -2.95 2.47 -9.86
CA THR A 56 -2.92 3.04 -11.21
C THR A 56 -3.14 1.94 -12.25
N PRO A 57 -3.80 2.26 -13.38
CA PRO A 57 -3.92 1.32 -14.49
C PRO A 57 -2.53 1.03 -15.08
N ARG A 58 -2.27 -0.25 -15.33
CA ARG A 58 -1.06 -0.72 -16.00
C ARG A 58 -1.33 -0.88 -17.50
N PRO A 59 -0.64 -0.14 -18.38
CA PRO A 59 -0.90 -0.21 -19.82
C PRO A 59 -0.56 -1.59 -20.40
N ASP A 60 0.46 -2.26 -19.86
CA ASP A 60 0.89 -3.59 -20.32
C ASP A 60 -0.09 -4.72 -19.99
N ASP A 61 -1.02 -4.51 -19.05
CA ASP A 61 -1.96 -5.54 -18.57
C ASP A 61 -3.40 -5.25 -19.04
N GLY A 62 -3.55 -4.65 -20.22
CA GLY A 62 -4.85 -4.33 -20.80
C GLY A 62 -5.61 -3.23 -20.04
N GLY A 63 -4.90 -2.34 -19.35
CA GLY A 63 -5.50 -1.25 -18.57
C GLY A 63 -6.08 -1.69 -17.22
N ARG A 64 -5.79 -2.92 -16.77
CA ARG A 64 -6.15 -3.38 -15.42
C ARG A 64 -5.52 -2.50 -14.36
N LEU A 65 -6.24 -2.26 -13.28
CA LEU A 65 -5.75 -1.53 -12.12
C LEU A 65 -4.79 -2.43 -11.33
N TRP A 66 -3.66 -1.87 -10.90
CA TRP A 66 -2.67 -2.55 -10.08
C TRP A 66 -2.34 -1.69 -8.86
N PHE A 67 -1.99 -2.37 -7.76
CA PHE A 67 -1.38 -1.75 -6.61
C PHE A 67 0.13 -1.65 -6.81
N TYR A 68 0.67 -0.48 -6.52
CA TYR A 68 2.10 -0.21 -6.59
C TYR A 68 2.61 0.22 -5.22
N SER A 69 3.65 -0.44 -4.74
CA SER A 69 4.37 -0.06 -3.53
C SER A 69 5.71 0.57 -3.91
N LEU A 70 5.98 1.80 -3.47
CA LEU A 70 7.26 2.48 -3.75
C LEU A 70 7.67 2.53 -5.24
N GLY A 71 6.70 2.45 -6.15
CA GLY A 71 6.93 2.44 -7.60
C GLY A 71 6.98 1.05 -8.24
N GLU A 72 6.94 -0.02 -7.46
CA GLU A 72 6.92 -1.39 -7.95
C GLU A 72 5.52 -2.00 -7.90
N PRO A 73 5.07 -2.70 -8.96
CA PRO A 73 3.78 -3.37 -8.97
C PRO A 73 3.81 -4.58 -8.03
N ILE A 74 2.94 -4.60 -7.02
CA ILE A 74 2.87 -5.70 -6.04
C ILE A 74 1.80 -6.73 -6.43
N ALA A 75 0.59 -6.28 -6.80
CA ALA A 75 -0.55 -7.14 -7.10
C ALA A 75 -1.62 -6.39 -7.90
N GLN A 76 -2.51 -7.13 -8.56
CA GLN A 76 -3.68 -6.55 -9.23
C GLN A 76 -4.65 -5.94 -8.21
N ALA A 77 -5.38 -4.89 -8.61
CA ALA A 77 -6.26 -4.18 -7.71
C ALA A 77 -7.45 -5.02 -7.21
N ASP A 78 -7.82 -6.09 -7.94
CA ASP A 78 -8.82 -7.07 -7.50
C ASP A 78 -8.28 -8.03 -6.41
N GLN A 79 -6.96 -8.12 -6.25
CA GLN A 79 -6.30 -8.97 -5.25
C GLN A 79 -5.89 -8.19 -4.00
N VAL A 80 -6.88 -7.55 -3.36
CA VAL A 80 -6.67 -6.71 -2.17
C VAL A 80 -6.00 -7.48 -1.02
N ILE A 81 -6.40 -8.73 -0.81
CA ILE A 81 -5.84 -9.56 0.27
C ILE A 81 -4.38 -9.92 0.01
N ASP A 82 -4.04 -10.32 -1.22
CA ASP A 82 -2.65 -10.63 -1.59
C ASP A 82 -1.76 -9.40 -1.46
N ALA A 83 -2.24 -8.23 -1.93
CA ALA A 83 -1.55 -6.96 -1.75
C ALA A 83 -1.29 -6.65 -0.27
N ALA A 84 -2.31 -6.80 0.59
CA ALA A 84 -2.18 -6.56 2.02
C ALA A 84 -1.18 -7.50 2.70
N VAL A 85 -1.10 -8.77 2.25
CA VAL A 85 -0.12 -9.75 2.76
C VAL A 85 1.30 -9.37 2.35
N ILE A 86 1.51 -8.96 1.09
CA ILE A 86 2.82 -8.52 0.60
C ILE A 86 3.30 -7.29 1.38
N ILE A 87 2.44 -6.28 1.54
CA ILE A 87 2.74 -5.06 2.29
C ILE A 87 3.05 -5.38 3.76
N ALA A 88 2.26 -6.24 4.38
CA ALA A 88 2.50 -6.64 5.76
C ALA A 88 3.81 -7.41 5.94
N ALA A 89 4.22 -8.22 4.94
CA ALA A 89 5.50 -8.93 4.95
C ALA A 89 6.68 -7.97 4.76
N ASP A 90 6.55 -6.96 3.90
CA ASP A 90 7.60 -5.95 3.67
C ASP A 90 7.79 -5.01 4.88
N LEU A 91 6.68 -4.68 5.55
CA LEU A 91 6.68 -3.89 6.78
C LEU A 91 6.98 -4.72 8.03
N ALA A 92 6.93 -6.05 7.98
CA ALA A 92 7.33 -6.86 9.13
C ALA A 92 8.79 -6.53 9.47
N PRO A 93 9.12 -6.34 10.76
CA PRO A 93 10.51 -6.16 11.14
C PRO A 93 11.27 -7.35 10.57
N SER A 94 12.21 -7.06 9.68
CA SER A 94 13.22 -8.03 9.35
C SER A 94 13.95 -8.26 10.66
N ASP A 95 13.61 -9.32 11.38
CA ASP A 95 14.48 -9.89 12.39
C ASP A 95 15.69 -10.45 11.63
N VAL A 96 16.47 -9.56 11.04
CA VAL A 96 17.87 -9.82 10.76
C VAL A 96 18.56 -9.54 12.08
N THR A 97 18.42 -10.53 12.97
CA THR A 97 19.52 -10.91 13.84
C THR A 97 20.70 -11.28 12.93
N THR A 98 21.42 -10.27 12.44
CA THR A 98 22.87 -10.37 12.33
C THR A 98 23.33 -10.11 13.77
N GLY A 99 23.35 -11.11 14.65
CA GLY A 99 24.06 -12.35 14.37
C GLY A 99 25.52 -12.00 14.12
N ASP A 100 26.12 -11.34 15.11
CA ASP A 100 27.54 -11.26 15.42
C ASP A 100 28.35 -12.38 14.74
N ASP A 101 29.39 -12.01 13.98
CA ASP A 101 30.53 -12.89 13.74
C ASP A 101 31.84 -12.05 13.82
N SER A 102 32.43 -12.17 15.02
CA SER A 102 33.85 -12.07 15.41
C SER A 102 34.55 -10.71 15.53
#